data_AF-A0A952GK14-F1
#
_entry.id   AF-A0A952GK14-F1
#
_cell.length_a   1.000
_cell.length_b   1.000
_cell.length_c   1.000
_cell.angle_alpha   90.00
_cell.angle_beta   90.00
_cell.angle_gamma   90.00
#
_symmetry.space_group_name_H-M   'P 1'
#
loop_
_entity.id
_entity.type
_entity.pdbx_description
1 polymer ?
#
loop_
_entity_poly.entity_id
_entity_poly.type
_entity_poly.pdbx_seq_one_letter_code
_entity_poly.pdbx_strand_id
1 'polypeptide(L)'
;MKILTARVSGDPYSTDGSFAQSLEALPVGLRAMAATHWLDVSLTLDSITWHFGNFGEPGLVAQTEEGLLELGLPELGACFHEAAELMMPLLHQRISEEDPNGLLKRKGLRKVADKINKRAWGLDSSEHGRSVIYSAWVRYARTHPERVFGS
;
A
#
# COMPACT_ATOMS: atom_id res chain seq x y z
N MET A 1 24.26 -14.26 11.34
CA MET A 1 23.60 -13.52 10.25
C MET A 1 22.37 -14.32 9.79
N LYS A 2 21.25 -14.24 10.53
CA LYS A 2 20.03 -15.06 10.33
C LYS A 2 18.92 -14.35 9.52
N ILE A 3 19.19 -13.14 9.03
CA ILE A 3 18.17 -12.24 8.48
C ILE A 3 17.95 -12.46 6.98
N LEU A 4 18.96 -12.97 6.26
CA LEU A 4 18.82 -13.35 4.84
C LEU A 4 17.90 -14.57 4.61
N THR A 5 17.36 -15.17 5.68
CA THR A 5 16.38 -16.26 5.58
C THR A 5 14.94 -15.80 5.85
N ALA A 6 14.72 -14.54 6.25
CA ALA A 6 13.37 -14.01 6.39
C ALA A 6 12.72 -13.96 5.01
N ARG A 7 11.68 -14.76 4.82
CA ARG A 7 10.89 -14.81 3.60
C ARG A 7 9.45 -14.47 3.95
N VAL A 8 8.91 -13.52 3.23
CA VAL A 8 7.47 -13.29 3.18
C VAL A 8 6.87 -14.46 2.41
N SER A 9 5.78 -15.01 2.92
CA SER A 9 5.07 -16.15 2.34
C SER A 9 3.59 -15.81 2.22
N GLY A 10 2.89 -16.47 1.30
CA GLY A 10 1.50 -16.14 0.99
C GLY A 10 1.39 -15.31 -0.26
N ASP A 11 0.18 -15.21 -0.77
CA ASP A 11 -0.15 -14.46 -1.97
C ASP A 11 -0.69 -13.08 -1.57
N PRO A 12 -0.06 -11.97 -1.97
CA PRO A 12 -0.57 -10.62 -1.68
C PRO A 12 -1.95 -10.34 -2.28
N TYR A 13 -2.37 -11.09 -3.31
CA TYR A 13 -3.72 -11.01 -3.87
C TYR A 13 -4.75 -11.83 -3.09
N SER A 14 -4.30 -12.68 -2.15
CA SER A 14 -5.20 -13.46 -1.31
C SER A 14 -5.90 -12.57 -0.28
N THR A 15 -7.13 -12.94 0.08
CA THR A 15 -7.94 -12.28 1.10
C THR A 15 -7.94 -13.01 2.43
N ASP A 16 -7.15 -14.09 2.56
CA ASP A 16 -7.08 -14.92 3.76
C ASP A 16 -6.18 -14.34 4.88
N GLY A 17 -5.52 -13.21 4.63
CA GLY A 17 -4.64 -12.53 5.59
C GLY A 17 -3.29 -13.21 5.81
N SER A 18 -2.99 -14.32 5.12
CA SER A 18 -1.73 -15.06 5.29
C SER A 18 -0.50 -14.22 4.93
N PHE A 19 -0.61 -13.39 3.89
CA PHE A 19 0.46 -12.47 3.49
C PHE A 19 0.74 -11.44 4.58
N ALA A 20 -0.29 -10.75 5.07
CA ALA A 20 -0.18 -9.78 6.15
C ALA A 20 0.40 -10.41 7.43
N GLN A 21 -0.06 -11.60 7.81
CA GLN A 21 0.50 -12.33 8.96
C GLN A 21 2.00 -12.62 8.78
N SER A 22 2.43 -12.98 7.57
CA SER A 22 3.85 -13.26 7.31
C SER A 22 4.73 -11.99 7.41
N LEU A 23 4.18 -10.83 7.06
CA LEU A 23 4.87 -9.54 7.19
C LEU A 23 5.17 -9.19 8.66
N GLU A 24 4.31 -9.60 9.60
CA GLU A 24 4.50 -9.36 11.04
C GLU A 24 5.77 -10.00 11.61
N ALA A 25 6.30 -11.03 10.96
CA ALA A 25 7.56 -11.66 11.37
C ALA A 25 8.80 -10.84 10.98
N LEU A 26 8.65 -9.82 10.14
CA LEU A 26 9.77 -8.99 9.68
C LEU A 26 10.11 -7.90 10.70
N PRO A 27 11.40 -7.47 10.76
CA PRO A 27 11.78 -6.21 11.39
C PRO A 27 10.93 -5.05 10.86
N VAL A 28 10.59 -4.09 11.72
CA VAL A 28 9.63 -3.01 11.43
C VAL A 28 9.95 -2.24 10.15
N GLY A 29 11.23 -1.92 9.89
CA GLY A 29 11.64 -1.21 8.68
C GLY A 29 11.46 -2.07 7.42
N LEU A 30 11.83 -3.35 7.48
CA LEU A 30 11.65 -4.27 6.36
C LEU A 30 10.18 -4.60 6.10
N ARG A 31 9.36 -4.67 7.16
CA ARG A 31 7.91 -4.80 7.09
C ARG A 31 7.28 -3.61 6.37
N ALA A 32 7.64 -2.38 6.76
CA ALA A 32 7.13 -1.16 6.14
C ALA A 32 7.46 -1.12 4.64
N MET A 33 8.66 -1.54 4.25
CA MET A 33 9.04 -1.69 2.85
C MET A 33 8.15 -2.74 2.16
N ALA A 34 8.12 -3.97 2.67
CA ALA A 34 7.36 -5.04 2.04
C ALA A 34 5.84 -4.73 1.92
N ALA A 35 5.24 -4.11 2.93
CA ALA A 35 3.83 -3.70 2.92
C ALA A 35 3.54 -2.61 1.87
N THR A 36 4.45 -1.66 1.66
CA THR A 36 4.24 -0.54 0.72
C THR A 36 4.58 -0.86 -0.73
N HIS A 37 5.18 -2.02 -1.02
CA HIS A 37 5.60 -2.42 -2.36
C HIS A 37 4.43 -2.43 -3.37
N TRP A 38 3.32 -3.08 -3.02
CA TRP A 38 2.19 -3.21 -3.95
C TRP A 38 1.42 -1.91 -4.16
N LEU A 39 1.51 -1.00 -3.20
CA LEU A 39 0.99 0.36 -3.37
C LEU A 39 1.80 1.11 -4.43
N ASP A 40 3.13 1.05 -4.38
CA ASP A 40 4.00 1.66 -5.40
C ASP A 40 3.69 1.14 -6.82
N VAL A 41 3.56 -0.17 -6.97
CA VAL A 41 3.16 -0.80 -8.23
C VAL A 41 1.80 -0.28 -8.71
N SER A 42 0.84 -0.17 -7.77
CA SER A 42 -0.51 0.32 -8.10
C SER A 42 -0.51 1.80 -8.49
N LEU A 43 0.28 2.65 -7.85
CA LEU A 43 0.39 4.07 -8.21
C LEU A 43 1.09 4.27 -9.55
N THR A 44 2.05 3.39 -9.88
CA THR A 44 2.79 3.42 -11.15
C THR A 44 1.94 2.99 -12.34
N LEU A 45 1.18 1.89 -12.20
CA LEU A 45 0.43 1.28 -13.30
C LEU A 45 -1.02 1.73 -13.38
N ASP A 46 -1.65 1.95 -12.23
CA ASP A 46 -3.07 2.21 -12.08
C ASP A 46 -3.29 3.38 -11.11
N SER A 47 -4.05 3.17 -10.02
CA SER A 47 -4.43 4.22 -9.08
C SER A 47 -4.52 3.69 -7.65
N ILE A 48 -4.53 4.61 -6.67
CA ILE A 48 -4.70 4.24 -5.26
C ILE A 48 -6.05 3.58 -5.00
N THR A 49 -7.11 3.94 -5.73
CA THR A 49 -8.40 3.23 -5.60
C THR A 49 -8.39 1.82 -6.19
N TRP A 50 -7.60 1.59 -7.25
CA TRP A 50 -7.47 0.27 -7.86
C TRP A 50 -6.69 -0.70 -6.96
N HIS A 51 -5.72 -0.18 -6.21
CA HIS A 51 -4.94 -0.93 -5.23
C HIS A 51 -5.82 -1.80 -4.33
N PHE A 52 -6.86 -1.23 -3.72
CA PHE A 52 -7.75 -1.96 -2.81
C PHE A 52 -8.55 -3.08 -3.50
N GLY A 53 -8.78 -2.99 -4.82
CA GLY A 53 -9.42 -4.08 -5.57
C GLY A 53 -8.57 -5.35 -5.66
N ASN A 54 -7.24 -5.21 -5.56
CA ASN A 54 -6.27 -6.30 -5.64
C ASN A 54 -5.66 -6.66 -4.28
N PHE A 55 -5.48 -5.68 -3.40
CA PHE A 55 -4.70 -5.77 -2.16
C PHE A 55 -5.50 -5.25 -0.94
N GLY A 56 -6.84 -5.27 -1.02
CA GLY A 56 -7.75 -4.78 0.02
C GLY A 56 -7.99 -5.74 1.18
N GLU A 57 -7.09 -6.69 1.44
CA GLU A 57 -7.17 -7.50 2.64
C GLU A 57 -6.93 -6.60 3.88
N PRO A 58 -7.81 -6.60 4.91
CA PRO A 58 -7.73 -5.64 6.01
C PRO A 58 -6.39 -5.56 6.73
N GLY A 59 -5.73 -6.70 6.98
CA GLY A 59 -4.41 -6.74 7.61
C GLY A 59 -3.33 -6.08 6.76
N LEU A 60 -3.32 -6.35 5.45
CA LEU A 60 -2.39 -5.73 4.51
C LEU A 60 -2.63 -4.22 4.37
N VAL A 61 -3.90 -3.79 4.35
CA VAL A 61 -4.26 -2.36 4.33
C VAL A 61 -3.69 -1.64 5.56
N ALA A 62 -3.90 -2.19 6.76
CA ALA A 62 -3.39 -1.61 8.01
C ALA A 62 -1.86 -1.51 8.00
N GLN A 63 -1.17 -2.59 7.61
CA GLN A 63 0.30 -2.59 7.54
C GLN A 63 0.87 -1.66 6.47
N THR A 64 0.14 -1.44 5.37
CA THR A 64 0.53 -0.49 4.33
C THR A 64 0.45 0.94 4.86
N GLU A 65 -0.64 1.28 5.57
CA GLU A 65 -0.81 2.59 6.20
C GLU A 65 0.27 2.86 7.26
N GLU A 66 0.50 1.91 8.17
CA GLU A 66 1.58 1.99 9.16
C GLU A 66 2.96 2.10 8.49
N GLY A 67 3.19 1.36 7.40
CA GLY A 67 4.42 1.39 6.64
C GLY A 67 4.71 2.76 6.01
N LEU A 68 3.68 3.43 5.49
CA LEU A 68 3.81 4.80 4.96
C LEU A 68 4.22 5.78 6.07
N LEU A 69 3.65 5.65 7.28
CA LEU A 69 4.02 6.48 8.42
C LEU A 69 5.46 6.21 8.86
N GLU A 70 5.84 4.95 9.01
CA GLU A 70 7.19 4.52 9.41
C GLU A 70 8.26 5.02 8.42
N LEU A 71 7.97 4.99 7.11
CA LEU A 71 8.87 5.48 6.06
C LEU A 71 8.92 7.02 5.96
N GLY A 72 8.14 7.72 6.78
CA GLY A 72 8.08 9.18 6.81
C GLY A 72 7.35 9.75 5.59
N LEU A 73 6.24 9.13 5.19
CA LEU A 73 5.35 9.54 4.09
C LEU A 73 3.91 9.81 4.60
N PRO A 74 3.71 10.66 5.63
CA PRO A 74 2.40 10.83 6.28
C PRO A 74 1.32 11.40 5.35
N GLU A 75 1.68 12.22 4.38
CA GLU A 75 0.74 12.82 3.42
C GLU A 75 0.19 11.78 2.45
N LEU A 76 1.04 10.85 2.00
CA LEU A 76 0.63 9.71 1.20
C LEU A 76 -0.17 8.72 2.05
N GLY A 77 0.22 8.53 3.31
CA GLY A 77 -0.55 7.77 4.31
C GLY A 77 -1.98 8.31 4.48
N ALA A 78 -2.14 9.62 4.62
CA ALA A 78 -3.46 10.25 4.69
C ALA A 78 -4.28 10.03 3.42
N CYS A 79 -3.67 10.15 2.24
CA CYS A 79 -4.36 9.85 0.98
C CYS A 79 -4.76 8.37 0.86
N PHE A 80 -3.92 7.47 1.34
CA PHE A 80 -4.19 6.03 1.41
C PHE A 80 -5.37 5.73 2.35
N HIS A 81 -5.38 6.34 3.53
CA HIS A 81 -6.46 6.22 4.49
C HIS A 81 -7.80 6.69 3.90
N GLU A 82 -7.84 7.89 3.31
CA GLU A 82 -9.04 8.43 2.64
C GLU A 82 -9.54 7.48 1.53
N ALA A 83 -8.62 6.87 0.77
CA ALA A 83 -8.96 5.90 -0.26
C ALA A 83 -9.50 4.59 0.34
N ALA A 84 -8.94 4.13 1.47
CA ALA A 84 -9.40 2.95 2.19
C ALA A 84 -10.82 3.15 2.75
N GLU A 85 -11.10 4.30 3.38
CA GLU A 85 -12.44 4.66 3.87
C GLU A 85 -13.48 4.66 2.73
N LEU A 86 -13.08 5.09 1.53
CA LEU A 86 -13.93 5.07 0.35
C LEU A 86 -14.15 3.64 -0.18
N MET A 87 -13.08 2.85 -0.31
CA MET A 87 -13.09 1.59 -1.05
C MET A 87 -13.50 0.39 -0.21
N MET A 88 -12.99 0.26 1.02
CA MET A 88 -13.19 -0.94 1.85
C MET A 88 -14.66 -1.26 2.10
N PRO A 89 -15.56 -0.30 2.40
CA PRO A 89 -16.99 -0.59 2.55
C PRO A 89 -17.66 -1.09 1.26
N LEU A 90 -17.12 -0.71 0.09
CA LEU A 90 -17.65 -1.06 -1.22
C LEU A 90 -17.20 -2.45 -1.65
N LEU A 91 -15.99 -2.88 -1.27
CA LEU A 91 -15.44 -4.18 -1.64
C LEU A 91 -16.24 -5.35 -1.05
N HIS A 92 -16.79 -5.19 0.16
CA HIS A 92 -17.73 -6.16 0.74
C HIS A 92 -19.04 -6.31 -0.06
N GLN A 93 -19.37 -5.34 -0.91
CA GLN A 93 -20.59 -5.31 -1.73
C GLN A 93 -20.29 -5.64 -3.20
N ARG A 94 -19.04 -5.96 -3.52
CA ARG A 94 -18.59 -6.23 -4.88
C ARG A 94 -19.23 -7.54 -5.36
N ILE A 95 -19.91 -7.47 -6.50
CA ILE A 95 -20.30 -8.69 -7.23
C ILE A 95 -19.03 -9.23 -7.87
N SER A 96 -18.81 -10.54 -7.78
CA SER A 96 -17.63 -11.21 -8.34
C SER A 96 -17.36 -10.70 -9.77
N GLU A 97 -16.11 -10.31 -10.04
CA GLU A 97 -15.59 -9.79 -11.32
C GLU A 97 -15.83 -8.31 -11.66
N GLU A 98 -16.64 -7.54 -10.92
CA GLU A 98 -16.83 -6.12 -11.23
C GLU A 98 -15.53 -5.32 -11.01
N ASP A 99 -15.05 -4.55 -11.99
CA ASP A 99 -13.85 -3.75 -11.79
C ASP A 99 -14.10 -2.56 -10.81
N PRO A 100 -13.07 -2.11 -10.05
CA PRO A 100 -13.20 -1.01 -9.10
C PRO A 100 -13.78 0.30 -9.67
N ASN A 101 -13.50 0.62 -10.94
CA ASN A 101 -13.98 1.84 -11.59
C ASN A 101 -15.48 1.74 -11.90
N GLY A 102 -15.94 0.56 -12.35
CA GLY A 102 -17.35 0.22 -12.54
C GLY A 102 -18.14 0.38 -11.23
N LEU A 103 -17.62 -0.16 -10.14
CA LEU A 103 -18.20 -0.06 -8.80
C LEU A 103 -18.35 1.40 -8.35
N LEU A 104 -17.28 2.19 -8.46
CA LEU A 104 -17.27 3.62 -8.13
C LEU A 104 -18.25 4.43 -8.99
N LYS A 105 -18.34 4.11 -10.29
CA LYS A 105 -19.28 4.76 -11.21
C LYS A 105 -20.73 4.47 -10.81
N ARG A 106 -21.06 3.20 -10.55
CA ARG A 106 -22.42 2.79 -10.13
C ARG A 106 -22.86 3.45 -8.83
N LYS A 107 -21.93 3.64 -7.89
CA LYS A 107 -22.17 4.30 -6.60
C LYS A 107 -22.14 5.84 -6.69
N GLY A 108 -21.86 6.43 -7.86
CA GLY A 108 -21.77 7.89 -8.03
C GLY A 108 -20.53 8.52 -7.38
N LEU A 109 -19.52 7.73 -7.04
CA LEU A 109 -18.35 8.16 -6.26
C LEU A 109 -17.12 8.48 -7.14
N ARG A 110 -17.26 8.38 -8.47
CA ARG A 110 -16.14 8.53 -9.42
C ARG A 110 -15.35 9.84 -9.23
N LYS A 111 -16.06 10.97 -9.07
CA LYS A 111 -15.40 12.28 -8.88
C LYS A 111 -14.57 12.36 -7.59
N VAL A 112 -15.03 11.69 -6.53
CA VAL A 112 -14.31 11.63 -5.25
C VAL A 112 -13.05 10.79 -5.40
N ALA A 113 -13.18 9.60 -6.00
CA ALA A 113 -12.05 8.72 -6.32
C ALA A 113 -11.00 9.41 -7.19
N ASP A 114 -11.42 10.09 -8.27
CA ASP A 114 -10.49 10.79 -9.18
C ASP A 114 -9.70 11.90 -8.47
N LYS A 115 -10.33 12.59 -7.51
CA LYS A 115 -9.65 13.62 -6.70
C LYS A 115 -8.59 13.01 -5.78
N ILE A 116 -8.89 11.88 -5.15
CA ILE A 116 -7.95 11.16 -4.29
C ILE A 116 -6.79 10.59 -5.13
N ASN A 117 -7.09 9.96 -6.27
CA ASN A 117 -6.10 9.45 -7.22
C ASN A 117 -5.14 10.54 -7.69
N LYS A 118 -5.65 11.71 -8.08
CA LYS A 118 -4.84 12.84 -8.51
C LYS A 118 -3.92 13.36 -7.40
N ARG A 119 -4.39 13.38 -6.15
CA ARG A 119 -3.56 13.76 -4.99
C ARG A 119 -2.45 12.73 -4.74
N ALA A 120 -2.79 11.45 -4.73
CA ALA A 120 -1.82 10.37 -4.52
C ALA A 120 -0.72 10.39 -5.59
N TRP A 121 -1.08 10.48 -6.88
CA TRP A 121 -0.10 10.63 -7.95
C TRP A 121 0.73 11.90 -7.82
N GLY A 122 0.12 13.04 -7.43
CA GLY A 122 0.86 14.28 -7.21
C GLY A 122 1.90 14.20 -6.10
N LEU A 123 1.68 13.33 -5.09
CA LEU A 123 2.64 13.06 -4.02
C LEU A 123 3.71 12.04 -4.43
N ASP A 124 3.36 11.06 -5.25
CA ASP A 124 4.30 10.02 -5.72
C ASP A 124 5.15 10.48 -6.91
N SER A 125 4.64 11.41 -7.73
CA SER A 125 5.36 12.03 -8.83
C SER A 125 6.39 13.04 -8.29
N SER A 126 7.55 12.54 -7.85
CA SER A 126 8.70 13.40 -7.61
C SER A 126 9.27 13.90 -8.95
N GLU A 127 9.97 15.05 -8.91
CA GLU A 127 10.75 15.54 -10.04
C GLU A 127 11.60 14.40 -10.61
N HIS A 128 11.47 14.10 -11.89
CA HIS A 128 12.20 13.05 -12.65
C HIS A 128 11.64 11.62 -12.60
N GLY A 129 10.37 11.41 -12.26
CA GLY A 129 9.71 10.10 -12.43
C GLY A 129 10.24 9.01 -11.49
N ARG A 130 10.72 9.41 -10.31
CA ARG A 130 11.16 8.49 -9.27
C ARG A 130 10.02 8.26 -8.28
N SER A 131 9.79 6.99 -7.94
CA SER A 131 8.88 6.58 -6.86
C SER A 131 9.26 7.25 -5.55
N VAL A 132 8.28 7.87 -4.88
CA VAL A 132 8.49 8.46 -3.55
C VAL A 132 8.68 7.36 -2.51
N ILE A 133 8.00 6.23 -2.68
CA ILE A 133 8.05 5.06 -1.79
C ILE A 133 9.46 4.45 -1.81
N TYR A 134 10.01 4.08 -2.98
CA TYR A 134 11.36 3.52 -3.05
C TYR A 134 12.45 4.51 -2.67
N SER A 135 12.26 5.79 -2.97
CA SER A 135 13.17 6.84 -2.48
C SER A 135 13.19 6.88 -0.95
N ALA A 136 12.03 6.73 -0.31
CA ALA A 136 11.91 6.63 1.14
C ALA A 136 12.58 5.35 1.68
N TRP A 137 12.47 4.20 0.99
CA TRP A 137 13.14 2.97 1.41
C TRP A 137 14.66 3.14 1.49
N VAL A 138 15.27 3.73 0.46
CA VAL A 138 16.72 3.96 0.42
C VAL A 138 17.15 4.92 1.53
N ARG A 139 16.41 6.00 1.73
CA ARG A 139 16.66 6.96 2.83
C ARG A 139 16.54 6.29 4.19
N TYR A 140 15.49 5.51 4.39
CA TYR A 140 15.18 4.85 5.65
C TYR A 140 16.26 3.80 5.99
N ALA A 141 16.61 2.92 5.05
CA ALA A 141 17.64 1.89 5.26
C ALA A 141 19.01 2.47 5.60
N ARG A 142 19.36 3.64 5.05
CA ARG A 142 20.61 4.35 5.36
C ARG A 142 20.61 4.96 6.77
N THR A 143 19.45 5.39 7.25
CA THR A 143 19.32 6.09 8.53
C THR A 143 19.06 5.13 9.69
N HIS A 144 18.36 4.02 9.42
CA HIS A 144 17.91 3.03 10.40
C HIS A 144 18.21 1.59 9.96
N PRO A 145 19.47 1.24 9.61
CA PRO A 145 19.81 -0.11 9.15
C PRO A 145 19.42 -1.19 10.18
N GLU A 146 19.53 -0.91 11.47
CA GLU A 146 19.15 -1.81 12.56
C GLU A 146 17.66 -2.18 12.56
N ARG A 147 16.78 -1.29 12.09
CA ARG A 147 15.33 -1.54 12.00
C ARG A 147 14.96 -2.35 10.76
N VAL A 148 15.84 -2.41 9.76
CA VAL A 148 15.67 -3.21 8.53
C VAL A 148 16.24 -4.60 8.71
N PHE A 149 17.44 -4.69 9.27
CA PHE A 149 18.08 -5.98 9.48
C PHE A 149 17.59 -6.67 10.75
N GLY A 150 17.12 -5.95 11.78
CA GLY A 150 16.87 -6.54 13.09
C GLY A 150 18.19 -6.74 13.83
N SER A 151 18.21 -6.33 15.10
CA SER A 151 19.35 -6.47 16.01
C SER A 151 19.58 -7.92 16.43
#